data_AF-A0AAV0RPY6-F1
#
_entry.id   AF-A0AAV0RPY6-F1
#
_cell.length_a   1.000
_cell.length_b   1.000
_cell.length_c   1.000
_cell.angle_alpha   90.00
_cell.angle_beta   90.00
_cell.angle_gamma   90.00
#
_symmetry.space_group_name_H-M   'P 1'
#
loop_
_entity.id
_entity.type
_entity.pdbx_description
1 polymer ?
#
loop_
_entity_poly.entity_id
_entity_poly.type
_entity_poly.pdbx_seq_one_letter_code
_entity_poly.pdbx_strand_id
1 'polypeptide(L)'
;GDEFHHDELDFEFYGGNSLPYQLQTNVFANGVGGREQKVALWFDPTADFHDYQILWNQHHVMFSVDGIPIRVFKNNTVLGVDYPWRPMQVEATIWYADWACDVKPDLSKGPYVAEYQSFDIAGCPVDDFNPNGRELCYSPRFWWNTGNRWQLDPHQEQEFQNVRAKHISYDYCRDRARYPVVSPECQPNSSLL
;
A
#
# COMPACT_ATOMS: atom_id res chain seq x y z
N GLY A 1 5.08 -4.03 22.88
CA GLY A 1 5.82 -2.85 23.36
C GLY A 1 6.86 -2.49 22.35
N ASP A 2 6.44 -1.86 21.25
CA ASP A 2 7.20 -0.96 20.37
C ASP A 2 6.24 -0.31 19.35
N GLU A 3 5.00 -0.05 19.78
CA GLU A 3 3.89 0.39 18.91
C GLU A 3 4.18 1.76 18.26
N PHE A 4 5.11 2.52 18.84
CA PHE A 4 5.52 3.86 18.39
C PHE A 4 6.49 3.86 17.20
N HIS A 5 7.11 2.72 16.86
CA HIS A 5 8.09 2.61 15.79
C HIS A 5 7.86 1.33 14.97
N HIS A 6 6.69 1.21 14.33
CA HIS A 6 6.38 0.10 13.41
C HIS A 6 6.47 0.54 11.94
N ASP A 7 6.56 -0.44 11.05
CA ASP A 7 6.36 -0.25 9.61
C ASP A 7 5.10 -1.03 9.23
N GLU A 8 4.26 -0.47 8.36
CA GLU A 8 2.97 -1.05 7.97
C GLU A 8 2.59 -0.59 6.56
N LEU A 9 1.96 -1.50 5.79
CA LEU A 9 1.55 -1.29 4.42
C LEU A 9 0.12 -1.79 4.24
N ASP A 10 -0.80 -0.89 3.93
CA ASP A 10 -2.22 -1.16 4.09
C ASP A 10 -2.95 -1.30 2.76
N PHE A 11 -3.83 -2.29 2.71
CA PHE A 11 -5.03 -2.30 1.88
C PHE A 11 -6.25 -2.33 2.79
N GLU A 12 -7.10 -1.31 2.70
CA GLU A 12 -8.30 -1.20 3.54
C GLU A 12 -9.52 -0.97 2.65
N PHE A 13 -10.42 -1.94 2.63
CA PHE A 13 -11.67 -1.87 1.87
C PHE A 13 -12.74 -1.19 2.68
N TYR A 14 -13.25 -0.08 2.16
CA TYR A 14 -14.34 0.64 2.80
C TYR A 14 -15.65 -0.04 2.43
N GLY A 15 -16.29 -0.65 3.43
CA GLY A 15 -17.61 -1.23 3.28
C GLY A 15 -18.71 -0.16 3.08
N GLY A 16 -19.85 -0.59 2.56
CA GLY A 16 -21.02 0.27 2.35
C GLY A 16 -21.78 -0.07 1.08
N ASN A 17 -22.88 0.66 0.83
CA ASN A 17 -23.71 0.52 -0.37
C ASN A 17 -23.39 1.59 -1.44
N SER A 18 -22.30 2.33 -1.25
CA SER A 18 -21.94 3.45 -2.11
C SER A 18 -20.96 2.96 -3.17
N LEU A 19 -21.45 2.80 -4.39
CA LEU A 19 -20.59 2.58 -5.56
C LEU A 19 -20.03 3.91 -6.06
N PRO A 20 -18.78 3.94 -6.55
CA PRO A 20 -17.82 2.83 -6.56
C PRO A 20 -17.23 2.54 -5.17
N TYR A 21 -16.95 1.27 -4.88
CA TYR A 21 -16.24 0.86 -3.66
C TYR A 21 -14.87 1.56 -3.59
N GLN A 22 -14.49 1.96 -2.38
CA GLN A 22 -13.23 2.66 -2.12
C GLN A 22 -12.22 1.70 -1.52
N LEU A 23 -11.05 1.63 -2.14
CA LEU A 23 -9.86 0.99 -1.60
C LEU A 23 -8.92 2.07 -1.07
N GLN A 24 -8.65 2.06 0.24
CA GLN A 24 -7.63 2.88 0.85
C GLN A 24 -6.29 2.12 0.86
N THR A 25 -5.22 2.85 0.60
CA THR A 25 -3.85 2.41 0.90
C THR A 25 -3.21 3.37 1.87
N ASN A 26 -2.31 2.89 2.71
CA ASN A 26 -1.53 3.71 3.62
C ASN A 26 -0.13 3.09 3.79
N VAL A 27 0.82 3.91 4.25
CA VAL A 27 2.21 3.51 4.46
C VAL A 27 2.68 4.14 5.76
N PHE A 28 2.95 3.31 6.76
CA PHE A 28 3.68 3.68 7.96
C PHE A 28 5.15 3.30 7.80
N ALA A 29 6.01 4.26 8.12
CA ALA A 29 7.43 4.03 8.26
C ALA A 29 7.87 4.70 9.57
N ASN A 30 8.56 3.95 10.42
CA ASN A 30 8.99 4.44 11.74
C ASN A 30 7.86 4.98 12.63
N GLY A 31 6.68 4.37 12.55
CA GLY A 31 5.47 4.76 13.28
C GLY A 31 4.79 6.01 12.71
N VAL A 32 5.34 6.62 11.66
CA VAL A 32 4.74 7.76 10.98
C VAL A 32 3.93 7.26 9.80
N GLY A 33 2.60 7.37 9.87
CA GLY A 33 1.67 7.10 8.78
C GLY A 33 1.06 8.38 8.22
N GLY A 34 -0.27 8.40 8.10
CA GLY A 34 -0.99 9.56 7.54
C GLY A 34 -0.79 9.73 6.03
N ARG A 35 -0.42 8.67 5.33
CA ARG A 35 -0.14 8.69 3.90
C ARG A 35 -1.28 8.04 3.13
N GLU A 36 -2.52 8.33 3.51
CA GLU A 36 -3.69 7.67 2.94
C GLU A 36 -3.90 8.12 1.48
N GLN A 37 -4.20 7.16 0.61
CA GLN A 37 -4.73 7.41 -0.72
C GLN A 37 -5.96 6.52 -0.91
N LYS A 38 -7.03 7.08 -1.48
CA LYS A 38 -8.26 6.32 -1.79
C LYS A 38 -8.45 6.23 -3.30
N VAL A 39 -8.73 5.01 -3.75
CA VAL A 39 -9.00 4.67 -5.16
C VAL A 39 -10.43 4.16 -5.25
N ALA A 40 -11.22 4.75 -6.14
CA ALA A 40 -12.49 4.23 -6.59
C ALA A 40 -12.25 3.06 -7.56
N LEU A 41 -12.58 1.83 -7.17
CA LEU A 41 -12.39 0.66 -8.02
C LEU A 41 -13.23 0.76 -9.30
N TRP A 42 -12.67 0.28 -10.42
CA TRP A 42 -13.32 0.26 -11.75
C TRP A 42 -14.17 -0.98 -12.00
N PHE A 43 -14.40 -1.77 -10.95
CA PHE A 43 -15.19 -3.00 -10.94
C PHE A 43 -15.93 -3.13 -9.60
N ASP A 44 -16.83 -4.11 -9.51
CA ASP A 44 -17.48 -4.49 -8.27
C ASP A 44 -16.64 -5.57 -7.55
N PRO A 45 -15.90 -5.24 -6.47
CA PRO A 45 -15.04 -6.18 -5.76
C PRO A 45 -15.82 -7.26 -4.98
N THR A 46 -17.16 -7.19 -4.96
CA THR A 46 -18.02 -8.19 -4.31
C THR A 46 -18.51 -9.26 -5.29
N ALA A 47 -18.32 -9.04 -6.59
CA ALA A 47 -18.87 -9.91 -7.64
C ALA A 47 -17.96 -11.08 -8.02
N ASP A 48 -16.64 -10.92 -7.88
CA ASP A 48 -15.63 -11.94 -8.17
C ASP A 48 -14.34 -11.66 -7.38
N PHE A 49 -13.42 -12.62 -7.37
CA PHE A 49 -12.09 -12.45 -6.80
C PHE A 49 -11.19 -11.60 -7.70
N HIS A 50 -10.37 -10.77 -7.07
CA HIS A 50 -9.37 -9.91 -7.70
C HIS A 50 -8.03 -10.01 -6.97
N ASP A 51 -6.94 -9.79 -7.68
CA ASP A 51 -5.60 -9.88 -7.11
C ASP A 51 -5.20 -8.53 -6.49
N TYR A 52 -4.92 -8.53 -5.18
CA TYR A 52 -4.39 -7.36 -4.46
C TYR A 52 -2.97 -7.67 -4.02
N GLN A 53 -1.98 -6.94 -4.57
CA GLN A 53 -0.57 -7.30 -4.43
C GLN A 53 0.26 -6.11 -3.93
N ILE A 54 1.24 -6.43 -3.08
CA ILE A 54 2.27 -5.50 -2.63
C ILE A 54 3.63 -6.04 -3.07
N LEU A 55 4.34 -5.31 -3.93
CA LEU A 55 5.76 -5.49 -4.17
C LEU A 55 6.54 -4.54 -3.28
N TRP A 56 7.36 -5.07 -2.38
CA TRP A 56 8.22 -4.29 -1.48
C TRP A 56 9.68 -4.71 -1.64
N ASN A 57 10.52 -3.77 -2.09
CA ASN A 57 11.97 -3.96 -2.21
C ASN A 57 12.72 -2.70 -1.71
N GLN A 58 14.03 -2.62 -1.94
CA GLN A 58 14.85 -1.49 -1.47
C GLN A 58 14.57 -0.16 -2.20
N HIS A 59 13.84 -0.19 -3.31
CA HIS A 59 13.64 0.97 -4.19
C HIS A 59 12.23 1.56 -4.05
N HIS A 60 11.21 0.71 -3.91
CA HIS A 60 9.84 1.16 -3.74
C HIS A 60 8.91 0.11 -3.12
N VAL A 61 7.78 0.59 -2.61
CA VAL A 61 6.57 -0.19 -2.39
C VAL A 61 5.61 0.11 -3.54
N MET A 62 5.14 -0.92 -4.22
CA MET A 62 4.12 -0.83 -5.26
C MET A 62 2.89 -1.62 -4.83
N PHE A 63 1.74 -0.93 -4.77
CA PHE A 63 0.44 -1.53 -4.56
C PHE A 63 -0.23 -1.70 -5.93
N SER A 64 -0.76 -2.90 -6.21
CA SER A 64 -1.45 -3.19 -7.47
C SER A 64 -2.75 -3.96 -7.26
N VAL A 65 -3.65 -3.78 -8.22
CA VAL A 65 -4.93 -4.48 -8.34
C VAL A 65 -4.95 -5.14 -9.72
N ASP A 66 -5.06 -6.47 -9.78
CA ASP A 66 -4.99 -7.26 -11.03
C ASP A 66 -3.74 -6.95 -11.87
N GLY A 67 -2.60 -6.72 -11.20
CA GLY A 67 -1.33 -6.33 -11.84
C GLY A 67 -1.22 -4.86 -12.25
N ILE A 68 -2.30 -4.08 -12.14
CA ILE A 68 -2.32 -2.64 -12.45
C ILE A 68 -1.81 -1.85 -11.24
N PRO A 69 -0.71 -1.09 -11.33
CA PRO A 69 -0.23 -0.29 -10.21
C PRO A 69 -1.22 0.83 -9.87
N ILE A 70 -1.60 0.92 -8.60
CA ILE A 70 -2.51 1.97 -8.10
C ILE A 70 -1.79 2.98 -7.20
N ARG A 71 -0.64 2.60 -6.65
CA ARG A 71 0.23 3.46 -5.81
C ARG A 71 1.67 2.99 -5.88
N VAL A 72 2.60 3.95 -5.93
CA VAL A 72 4.04 3.72 -5.73
C VAL A 72 4.55 4.65 -4.63
N PHE A 73 5.20 4.07 -3.62
CA PHE A 73 5.91 4.80 -2.57
C PHE A 73 7.41 4.52 -2.72
N LYS A 74 8.15 5.49 -3.27
CA LYS A 74 9.59 5.37 -3.53
C LYS A 74 10.39 5.50 -2.24
N ASN A 75 11.52 4.81 -2.17
CA ASN A 75 12.52 5.03 -1.15
C ASN A 75 13.20 6.39 -1.33
N ASN A 76 12.64 7.40 -0.66
CA ASN A 76 13.12 8.78 -0.67
C ASN A 76 13.90 9.12 0.61
N THR A 77 14.62 8.16 1.18
CA THR A 77 15.46 8.38 2.38
C THR A 77 16.53 9.45 2.18
N VAL A 78 17.01 9.63 0.94
CA VAL A 78 17.91 10.74 0.57
C VAL A 78 17.28 12.13 0.74
N LEU A 79 15.94 12.22 0.73
CA LEU A 79 15.15 13.42 1.01
C LEU A 79 14.70 13.51 2.48
N GLY A 80 15.15 12.60 3.33
CA GLY A 80 14.75 12.52 4.74
C GLY A 80 13.38 11.89 4.97
N VAL A 81 12.82 11.17 3.99
CA VAL A 81 11.56 10.44 4.14
C VAL A 81 11.86 9.02 4.60
N ASP A 82 11.34 8.64 5.76
CA ASP A 82 11.45 7.27 6.28
C ASP A 82 10.83 6.26 5.31
N TYR A 83 11.40 5.06 5.27
CA TYR A 83 10.99 3.96 4.41
C TYR A 83 10.82 2.68 5.24
N PRO A 84 9.85 1.79 4.93
CA PRO A 84 9.67 0.53 5.65
C PRO A 84 10.90 -0.37 5.46
N TRP A 85 11.64 -0.60 6.55
CA TRP A 85 12.87 -1.38 6.54
C TRP A 85 12.80 -2.61 7.43
N ARG A 86 11.89 -2.64 8.41
CA ARG A 86 11.80 -3.73 9.38
C ARG A 86 11.06 -4.93 8.79
N PRO A 87 11.43 -6.16 9.19
CA PRO A 87 10.63 -7.34 8.87
C PRO A 87 9.17 -7.13 9.28
N MET A 88 8.24 -7.56 8.43
CA MET A 88 6.81 -7.44 8.63
C MET A 88 6.14 -8.82 8.52
N GLN A 89 4.95 -8.93 9.10
CA GLN A 89 4.06 -10.07 8.95
C GLN A 89 2.85 -9.68 8.11
N VAL A 90 2.26 -10.66 7.42
CA VAL A 90 1.03 -10.46 6.65
C VAL A 90 -0.15 -10.71 7.56
N GLU A 91 -1.07 -9.76 7.61
CA GLU A 91 -2.31 -9.85 8.37
C GLU A 91 -3.51 -9.61 7.46
N ALA A 92 -4.63 -10.28 7.76
CA ALA A 92 -5.91 -10.06 7.11
C ALA A 92 -6.99 -10.11 8.18
N THR A 93 -7.79 -9.05 8.27
CA THR A 93 -8.83 -8.90 9.29
C THR A 93 -10.10 -8.31 8.68
N ILE A 94 -11.24 -8.61 9.31
CA ILE A 94 -12.51 -7.92 9.09
C ILE A 94 -12.95 -7.35 10.43
N TRP A 95 -13.20 -6.04 10.47
CA TRP A 95 -13.52 -5.35 11.71
C TRP A 95 -14.38 -4.11 11.45
N TYR A 96 -15.00 -3.60 12.53
CA TYR A 96 -15.80 -2.37 12.48
C TYR A 96 -14.95 -1.16 12.86
N ALA A 97 -14.88 -0.18 11.96
CA ALA A 97 -14.20 1.10 12.15
C ALA A 97 -15.22 2.24 12.14
N ASP A 98 -15.25 3.05 13.20
CA ASP A 98 -16.15 4.20 13.33
C ASP A 98 -15.80 5.37 12.39
N TRP A 99 -14.53 5.45 11.96
CA TRP A 99 -14.02 6.44 11.02
C TRP A 99 -14.16 6.04 9.54
N ALA A 100 -14.48 4.77 9.25
CA ALA A 100 -14.49 4.27 7.87
C ALA A 100 -15.76 4.69 7.09
N CYS A 101 -16.92 4.80 7.74
CA CYS A 101 -18.15 5.21 7.07
C CYS A 101 -19.03 6.03 8.01
N ASP A 102 -19.65 7.09 7.47
CA ASP A 102 -20.66 7.88 8.19
C ASP A 102 -21.88 7.02 8.60
N VAL A 103 -22.10 5.91 7.89
CA VAL A 103 -23.18 4.95 8.17
C VAL A 103 -22.63 3.77 8.97
N LYS A 104 -23.13 3.60 10.18
CA LYS A 104 -22.79 2.45 11.04
C LYS A 104 -23.30 1.14 10.43
N PRO A 105 -22.56 0.03 10.55
CA PRO A 105 -23.00 -1.26 10.07
C PRO A 105 -24.25 -1.71 10.85
N ASP A 106 -25.27 -2.12 10.10
CA ASP A 106 -26.46 -2.75 10.64
C ASP A 106 -26.17 -4.23 10.95
N LEU A 107 -25.81 -4.52 12.21
CA LEU A 107 -25.43 -5.87 12.66
C LEU A 107 -26.51 -6.93 12.41
N SER A 108 -27.78 -6.54 12.19
CA SER A 108 -28.84 -7.48 11.81
C SER A 108 -28.68 -8.06 10.40
N LYS A 109 -27.88 -7.39 9.55
CA LYS A 109 -27.52 -7.85 8.20
C LYS A 109 -26.29 -8.75 8.18
N GLY A 110 -25.75 -9.09 9.35
CA GLY A 110 -24.65 -10.04 9.48
C GLY A 110 -25.06 -11.48 9.09
N PRO A 111 -24.08 -12.35 8.85
CA PRO A 111 -22.65 -12.10 8.96
C PRO A 111 -22.10 -11.23 7.81
N TYR A 112 -21.15 -10.34 8.12
CA TYR A 112 -20.31 -9.71 7.10
C TYR A 112 -19.18 -10.67 6.76
N VAL A 113 -19.05 -11.00 5.49
CA VAL A 113 -18.11 -12.02 5.01
C VAL A 113 -17.12 -11.38 4.06
N ALA A 114 -15.84 -11.65 4.29
CA ALA A 114 -14.75 -11.39 3.35
C ALA A 114 -14.12 -12.74 3.02
N GLU A 115 -14.00 -13.04 1.73
CA GLU A 115 -13.42 -14.29 1.24
C GLU A 115 -12.02 -14.01 0.70
N TYR A 116 -11.07 -14.87 1.04
CA TYR A 116 -9.67 -14.77 0.63
C TYR A 116 -9.25 -16.08 -0.01
N GLN A 117 -8.56 -15.99 -1.14
CA GLN A 117 -7.91 -17.12 -1.80
C GLN A 117 -6.58 -16.67 -2.40
N SER A 118 -5.75 -17.63 -2.80
CA SER A 118 -4.39 -17.38 -3.28
C SER A 118 -3.53 -16.66 -2.23
N PHE A 119 -2.86 -17.45 -1.37
CA PHE A 119 -2.00 -16.93 -0.30
C PHE A 119 -0.54 -16.89 -0.73
N ASP A 120 -0.28 -16.37 -1.92
CA ASP A 120 1.05 -16.37 -2.53
C ASP A 120 1.98 -15.38 -1.81
N ILE A 121 2.97 -15.92 -1.10
CA ILE A 121 4.00 -15.14 -0.42
C ILE A 121 5.36 -15.51 -1.00
N ALA A 122 5.87 -14.64 -1.88
CA ALA A 122 7.25 -14.67 -2.35
C ALA A 122 8.08 -13.66 -1.55
N GLY A 123 8.55 -14.06 -0.37
CA GLY A 123 9.28 -13.20 0.56
C GLY A 123 10.71 -13.67 0.88
N CYS A 124 11.48 -12.81 1.53
CA CYS A 124 12.73 -13.19 2.18
C CYS A 124 12.52 -13.28 3.70
N PRO A 125 12.43 -14.50 4.27
CA PRO A 125 12.26 -14.66 5.70
C PRO A 125 13.53 -14.19 6.41
N VAL A 126 13.37 -13.31 7.40
CA VAL A 126 14.45 -12.86 8.28
C VAL A 126 14.38 -13.68 9.56
N ASP A 127 15.50 -14.29 9.91
CA ASP A 127 15.68 -14.97 11.19
C ASP A 127 16.31 -13.98 12.18
N ASP A 128 15.60 -13.66 13.26
CA ASP A 128 16.07 -12.75 14.31
C ASP A 128 17.36 -13.24 15.00
N PHE A 129 17.69 -14.53 14.87
CA PHE A 129 18.93 -15.10 15.41
C PHE A 129 20.13 -14.93 14.47
N ASN A 130 19.92 -14.53 13.22
CA ASN A 130 20.99 -14.24 12.27
C ASN A 130 21.18 -12.72 12.12
N PRO A 131 22.27 -12.14 12.66
CA PRO A 131 22.50 -10.70 12.60
C PRO A 131 22.70 -10.17 11.17
N ASN A 132 23.01 -11.04 10.20
CA ASN A 132 23.13 -10.69 8.77
C ASN A 132 21.90 -11.12 7.95
N GLY A 133 20.81 -11.56 8.60
CA GLY A 133 19.64 -12.13 7.93
C GLY A 133 18.96 -11.14 7.00
N ARG A 134 18.99 -9.85 7.34
CA ARG A 134 18.36 -8.77 6.56
C ARG A 134 19.15 -8.45 5.29
N GLU A 135 20.48 -8.44 5.38
CA GLU A 135 21.38 -8.16 4.25
C GLU A 135 21.25 -9.21 3.15
N LEU A 136 20.95 -10.46 3.52
CA LEU A 136 20.70 -11.55 2.56
C LEU A 136 19.45 -11.29 1.71
N CYS A 137 18.47 -10.54 2.21
CA CYS A 137 17.26 -10.18 1.47
C CYS A 137 17.51 -9.18 0.33
N TYR A 138 18.66 -8.52 0.34
CA TYR A 138 19.11 -7.60 -0.72
C TYR A 138 19.92 -8.31 -1.81
N SER A 139 20.11 -9.63 -1.69
CA SER A 139 20.83 -10.41 -2.69
C SER A 139 20.13 -10.39 -4.05
N PRO A 140 20.87 -10.28 -5.17
CA PRO A 140 20.30 -10.33 -6.53
C PRO A 140 19.70 -11.69 -6.90
N ARG A 141 19.81 -12.71 -6.02
CA ARG A 141 19.13 -14.01 -6.19
C ARG A 141 17.61 -13.89 -6.18
N PHE A 142 17.08 -12.85 -5.54
CA PHE A 142 15.65 -12.60 -5.48
C PHE A 142 15.21 -11.76 -6.68
N TRP A 143 14.16 -12.21 -7.35
CA TRP A 143 13.71 -11.60 -8.61
C TRP A 143 13.24 -10.15 -8.43
N TRP A 144 12.79 -9.74 -7.24
CA TRP A 144 12.40 -8.35 -6.97
C TRP A 144 13.58 -7.39 -6.81
N ASN A 145 14.81 -7.91 -6.70
CA ASN A 145 16.04 -7.11 -6.63
C ASN A 145 16.69 -6.90 -8.00
N THR A 146 16.12 -7.42 -9.10
CA THR A 146 16.64 -7.18 -10.44
C THR A 146 16.28 -5.78 -10.94
N GLY A 147 17.14 -5.16 -11.74
CA GLY A 147 17.01 -3.74 -12.13
C GLY A 147 15.69 -3.36 -12.81
N ASN A 148 15.03 -4.30 -13.49
CA ASN A 148 13.70 -4.11 -14.09
C ASN A 148 12.55 -4.06 -13.07
N ARG A 149 12.83 -4.24 -11.77
CA ARG A 149 11.86 -4.15 -10.66
C ARG A 149 12.13 -2.97 -9.73
N TRP A 150 13.11 -2.13 -10.04
CA TRP A 150 13.45 -0.96 -9.22
C TRP A 150 12.53 0.23 -9.48
N GLN A 151 11.79 0.20 -10.58
CA GLN A 151 10.83 1.21 -11.00
C GLN A 151 9.76 0.56 -11.88
N LEU A 152 8.67 1.30 -12.12
CA LEU A 152 7.66 0.89 -13.09
C LEU A 152 8.27 0.83 -14.50
N ASP A 153 7.87 -0.17 -15.28
CA ASP A 153 8.12 -0.15 -16.72
C ASP A 153 7.19 0.87 -17.42
N PRO A 154 7.44 1.23 -18.69
CA PRO A 154 6.63 2.23 -19.39
C PRO A 154 5.14 1.90 -19.50
N HIS A 155 4.76 0.62 -19.55
CA HIS A 155 3.37 0.20 -19.61
C HIS A 155 2.71 0.39 -18.24
N GLN A 156 3.36 -0.11 -17.19
CA GLN A 156 2.94 0.08 -15.80
C GLN A 156 2.80 1.56 -15.44
N GLU A 157 3.73 2.41 -15.88
CA GLU A 157 3.67 3.85 -15.66
C GLU A 157 2.43 4.46 -16.35
N GLN A 158 2.13 4.07 -17.60
CA GLN A 158 0.94 4.55 -18.30
C GLN A 158 -0.36 4.15 -17.57
N GLU A 159 -0.45 2.89 -17.14
CA GLU A 159 -1.59 2.40 -16.38
C GLU A 159 -1.73 3.11 -15.03
N PHE A 160 -0.63 3.29 -14.32
CA PHE A 160 -0.60 4.03 -13.06
C PHE A 160 -1.11 5.47 -13.23
N GLN A 161 -0.65 6.19 -14.26
CA GLN A 161 -1.12 7.54 -14.55
C GLN A 161 -2.62 7.56 -14.90
N ASN A 162 -3.12 6.55 -15.62
CA ASN A 162 -4.55 6.42 -15.92
C ASN A 162 -5.38 6.22 -14.65
N VAL A 163 -4.94 5.36 -13.73
CA VAL A 163 -5.59 5.18 -12.41
C VAL A 163 -5.59 6.50 -11.65
N ARG A 164 -4.44 7.17 -11.57
CA ARG A 164 -4.32 8.46 -10.86
C ARG A 164 -5.22 9.55 -11.43
N ALA A 165 -5.41 9.58 -12.75
CA ALA A 165 -6.22 10.58 -13.41
C ALA A 165 -7.74 10.35 -13.25
N LYS A 166 -8.18 9.09 -13.15
CA LYS A 166 -9.61 8.72 -13.24
C LYS A 166 -10.21 8.21 -11.94
N HIS A 167 -9.41 7.57 -11.09
CA HIS A 167 -9.90 6.74 -9.99
C HIS A 167 -9.46 7.23 -8.61
N ILE A 168 -8.49 8.14 -8.49
CA ILE A 168 -8.10 8.68 -7.18
C ILE A 168 -9.17 9.63 -6.65
N SER A 169 -9.76 9.27 -5.51
CA SER A 169 -10.78 10.04 -4.79
C SER A 169 -10.22 10.84 -3.61
N TYR A 170 -9.13 10.36 -3.01
CA TYR A 170 -8.38 11.07 -1.97
C TYR A 170 -6.88 10.82 -2.13
N ASP A 171 -6.09 11.86 -1.88
CA ASP A 171 -4.63 11.80 -1.93
C ASP A 171 -4.03 12.75 -0.90
N TYR A 172 -3.39 12.20 0.14
CA TYR A 172 -2.76 13.00 1.20
C TYR A 172 -1.76 14.04 0.65
N CYS A 173 -1.08 13.74 -0.47
CA CYS A 173 -0.15 14.66 -1.11
C CYS A 173 -0.82 15.96 -1.60
N ARG A 174 -2.15 15.94 -1.81
CA ARG A 174 -2.97 17.06 -2.29
C ARG A 174 -3.81 17.70 -1.19
N ASP A 175 -3.93 17.07 -0.02
CA ASP A 175 -4.71 17.56 1.11
C ASP A 175 -3.94 18.65 1.88
N ARG A 176 -4.14 19.91 1.47
CA ARG A 176 -3.51 21.07 2.10
C ARG A 176 -4.14 21.49 3.43
N ALA A 177 -5.35 20.99 3.73
CA ALA A 177 -6.00 21.26 5.01
C ALA A 177 -5.35 20.42 6.11
N ARG A 178 -5.08 19.14 5.83
CA ARG A 178 -4.39 18.23 6.75
C ARG A 178 -2.87 18.42 6.72
N TYR A 179 -2.29 18.67 5.54
CA TYR A 179 -0.85 18.86 5.34
C TYR A 179 -0.53 20.23 4.72
N PRO A 180 -0.47 21.30 5.55
CA PRO A 180 -0.08 22.63 5.07
C PRO A 180 1.33 22.67 4.48
N VAL A 181 2.23 21.82 4.99
CA VAL A 181 3.57 21.59 4.43
C VAL A 181 3.56 20.27 3.67
N VAL A 182 3.92 20.33 2.38
CA VAL A 182 3.92 19.15 1.50
C VAL A 182 5.09 18.24 1.88
N SER A 183 4.80 16.96 2.11
CA SER A 183 5.83 15.97 2.41
C SER A 183 6.83 15.83 1.23
N PRO A 184 8.14 15.65 1.47
CA PRO A 184 9.14 15.64 0.41
C PRO A 184 8.91 14.59 -0.69
N GLU A 185 8.35 13.42 -0.34
CA GLU A 185 8.05 12.35 -1.29
C GLU A 185 6.96 12.71 -2.31
N CYS A 186 6.10 13.69 -1.99
CA CYS A 186 5.00 14.15 -2.84
C CYS A 186 5.45 15.21 -3.87
N GLN A 187 6.69 15.70 -3.80
CA GLN A 187 7.16 16.77 -4.67
C GLN A 187 7.52 16.23 -6.06
N PRO A 188 7.30 17.00 -7.16
CA PRO A 188 7.59 16.53 -8.52
C PRO A 188 9.02 16.03 -8.76
N ASN A 189 9.99 16.59 -8.02
CA ASN A 189 11.40 16.22 -8.12
C ASN A 189 11.79 14.95 -7.33
N SER A 190 10.88 14.38 -6.54
CA SER A 190 11.10 13.09 -5.85
C SER A 190 11.20 11.90 -6.80
N SER A 191 10.97 12.14 -8.10
CA SER A 191 11.09 11.14 -9.17
C SER A 191 12.41 11.18 -9.94
N LEU A 192 13.27 12.17 -9.68
CA LEU A 192 14.49 12.48 -10.44
C LEU A 192 15.79 12.19 -9.67
N LEU A 193 15.70 11.59 -8.49
CA LEU A 193 16.80 11.15 -7.64
C LEU A 193 16.66 9.66 -7.35
#